data_AF-A0A0D9NXM7-F1
#
_entry.id   AF-A0A0D9NXM7-F1
#
_cell.length_a   1.000
_cell.length_b   1.000
_cell.length_c   1.000
_cell.angle_alpha   90.00
_cell.angle_beta   90.00
_cell.angle_gamma   90.00
#
_symmetry.space_group_name_H-M   'P 1'
#
loop_
_entity.id
_entity.type
_entity.pdbx_description
1 polymer ?
#
loop_
_entity_poly.entity_id
_entity_poly.type
_entity_poly.pdbx_seq_one_letter_code
_entity_poly.pdbx_strand_id
1 'polypeptide(L)'
;MANALVAVVSERFRDAELRKLRHDIPEKSDCIQWIMDHAPRHKPWGVMRVVHELIAVWFGSVHIASTTACAAIYDLCDRPEYVDILREEIEQTGWEAFDKAGGQILPLMDSFLKESARLNPIESVSTRRKVLKPFHFSDGASVQPGQWLVCSAPRAMNRNPEKWAKADEF
;
A
#
# COMPACT_ATOMS: atom_id res chain seq x y z
N MET A 1 4.60 -15.14 -18.32
CA MET A 1 4.50 -14.78 -16.89
C MET A 1 3.44 -15.59 -16.15
N ALA A 2 2.19 -15.67 -16.62
CA ALA A 2 1.12 -16.47 -15.98
C ALA A 2 1.49 -17.95 -15.77
N ASN A 3 2.09 -18.62 -16.76
CA ASN A 3 2.45 -20.04 -16.65
C ASN A 3 3.50 -20.33 -15.56
N ALA A 4 4.42 -19.38 -15.29
CA ALA A 4 5.42 -19.54 -14.24
C ALA A 4 4.78 -19.42 -12.84
N LEU A 5 3.88 -18.45 -12.64
CA LEU A 5 3.15 -18.31 -11.38
C LEU A 5 2.25 -19.52 -11.10
N VAL A 6 1.58 -20.04 -12.13
CA VAL A 6 0.77 -21.26 -12.00
C VAL A 6 1.61 -22.45 -11.54
N ALA A 7 2.82 -22.61 -12.07
CA ALA A 7 3.72 -23.68 -11.65
C ALA A 7 4.11 -23.56 -10.17
N VAL A 8 4.55 -22.36 -9.74
CA VAL A 8 4.95 -22.10 -8.35
C VAL A 8 3.80 -22.25 -7.37
N VAL A 9 2.61 -21.73 -7.71
CA VAL A 9 1.42 -21.89 -6.85
C VAL A 9 0.98 -23.36 -6.83
N SER A 10 1.05 -24.08 -7.95
CA SER A 10 0.73 -25.52 -7.96
C SER A 10 1.65 -26.32 -7.06
N GLU A 11 2.95 -25.98 -7.04
CA GLU A 11 3.92 -26.56 -6.10
C GLU A 11 3.53 -26.27 -4.65
N ARG A 12 3.15 -25.03 -4.31
CA ARG A 12 2.69 -24.66 -2.96
C ARG A 12 1.48 -25.48 -2.49
N PHE A 13 0.53 -25.76 -3.39
CA PHE A 13 -0.61 -26.63 -3.06
C PHE A 13 -0.16 -28.06 -2.78
N ARG A 14 0.81 -28.60 -3.54
CA ARG A 14 1.39 -29.93 -3.26
C ARG A 14 2.12 -29.95 -1.93
N ASP A 15 2.92 -28.92 -1.64
CA ASP A 15 3.62 -28.78 -0.36
C ASP A 15 2.64 -28.78 0.81
N ALA A 16 1.51 -28.06 0.68
CA ALA A 16 0.47 -28.01 1.69
C ALA A 16 -0.18 -29.39 1.95
N GLU A 17 -0.44 -30.17 0.90
CA GLU A 17 -0.95 -31.55 1.05
C GLU A 17 0.09 -32.49 1.68
N LEU A 18 1.35 -32.38 1.29
CA LEU A 18 2.43 -33.17 1.89
C LEU A 18 2.64 -32.84 3.37
N ARG A 19 2.48 -31.57 3.79
CA ARG A 19 2.50 -31.19 5.21
C ARG A 19 1.36 -31.83 6.00
N LYS A 20 0.15 -31.94 5.42
CA LYS A 20 -0.97 -32.68 6.07
C LYS A 20 -0.63 -34.16 6.29
N LEU A 21 0.17 -34.72 5.40
CA LEU A 21 0.72 -36.08 5.50
C LEU A 21 1.95 -36.18 6.43
N ARG A 22 2.26 -35.12 7.19
CA ARG A 22 3.39 -35.01 8.13
C ARG A 22 4.79 -35.11 7.49
N HIS A 23 4.91 -34.74 6.21
CA HIS A 23 6.23 -34.51 5.62
C HIS A 23 6.84 -33.22 6.18
N ASP A 24 8.15 -33.25 6.41
CA ASP A 24 8.92 -32.09 6.86
C ASP A 24 9.21 -31.16 5.67
N ILE A 25 8.25 -30.29 5.36
CA ILE A 25 8.39 -29.27 4.33
C ILE A 25 8.38 -27.90 5.00
N PRO A 26 9.48 -27.12 4.91
CA PRO A 26 9.55 -25.78 5.48
C PRO A 26 8.42 -24.89 4.96
N GLU A 27 7.70 -24.22 5.86
CA GLU A 27 6.71 -23.22 5.49
C GLU A 27 7.39 -21.99 4.90
N LYS A 28 6.79 -21.39 3.87
CA LYS A 28 7.38 -20.23 3.18
C LYS A 28 6.66 -18.97 3.65
N SER A 29 7.41 -17.99 4.14
CA SER A 29 6.83 -16.69 4.54
C SER A 29 6.85 -15.74 3.35
N ASP A 30 5.88 -15.90 2.46
CA ASP A 30 5.73 -15.06 1.27
C ASP A 30 4.25 -14.70 1.00
N CYS A 31 4.02 -13.80 0.04
CA CYS A 31 2.67 -13.34 -0.31
C CYS A 31 1.78 -14.47 -0.84
N ILE A 32 2.36 -15.52 -1.45
CA ILE A 32 1.59 -16.66 -1.95
C ILE A 32 1.03 -17.46 -0.77
N GLN A 33 1.87 -17.74 0.23
CA GLN A 33 1.44 -18.42 1.44
C GLN A 33 0.39 -17.58 2.19
N TRP A 34 0.63 -16.27 2.32
CA TRP A 34 -0.34 -15.36 2.94
C TRP A 34 -1.72 -15.39 2.26
N ILE A 35 -1.77 -15.38 0.92
CA ILE A 35 -3.03 -15.49 0.15
C ILE A 35 -3.70 -16.86 0.39
N MET A 36 -2.94 -17.94 0.44
CA MET A 36 -3.47 -19.28 0.66
C MET A 36 -4.07 -19.44 2.06
N ASP A 37 -3.41 -18.92 3.10
CA ASP A 37 -3.86 -19.02 4.49
C ASP A 37 -5.13 -18.21 4.77
N HIS A 38 -5.28 -17.09 4.06
CA HIS A 38 -6.44 -16.19 4.19
C HIS A 38 -7.55 -16.49 3.17
N ALA A 39 -7.41 -17.57 2.39
CA ALA A 39 -8.47 -18.00 1.48
C ALA A 39 -9.74 -18.40 2.27
N PRO A 40 -10.96 -18.18 1.73
CA PRO A 40 -12.20 -18.51 2.41
C PRO A 40 -12.28 -20.00 2.80
N ARG A 41 -12.41 -20.27 4.10
CA ARG A 41 -12.47 -21.66 4.64
C ARG A 41 -13.59 -22.50 4.03
N HIS A 42 -14.73 -21.89 3.74
CA HIS A 42 -15.92 -22.57 3.19
C HIS A 42 -15.86 -22.78 1.67
N LYS A 43 -14.95 -22.10 0.97
CA LYS A 43 -14.74 -22.25 -0.47
C LYS A 43 -13.26 -22.03 -0.78
N PRO A 44 -12.42 -23.06 -0.53
CA PRO A 44 -10.99 -22.93 -0.72
C PRO A 44 -10.69 -22.55 -2.16
N TRP A 45 -9.74 -21.63 -2.33
CA TRP A 45 -9.32 -21.17 -3.64
C TRP A 45 -8.48 -22.23 -4.34
N GLY A 46 -8.72 -22.42 -5.63
CA GLY A 46 -7.82 -23.21 -6.47
C GLY A 46 -6.61 -22.39 -6.93
N VAL A 47 -5.62 -23.08 -7.51
CA VAL A 47 -4.37 -22.50 -8.02
C VAL A 47 -4.60 -21.23 -8.83
N MET A 48 -5.49 -21.27 -9.83
CA MET A 48 -5.75 -20.13 -10.72
C MET A 48 -6.30 -18.92 -9.97
N ARG A 49 -7.11 -19.14 -8.93
CA ARG A 49 -7.65 -18.05 -8.12
C ARG A 49 -6.55 -17.38 -7.31
N VAL A 50 -5.67 -18.16 -6.69
CA VAL A 50 -4.50 -17.64 -5.95
C VAL A 50 -3.56 -16.85 -6.88
N VAL A 51 -3.32 -17.34 -8.10
CA VAL A 51 -2.54 -16.60 -9.11
C VAL A 51 -3.18 -15.26 -9.46
N HIS A 52 -4.51 -15.21 -9.64
CA HIS A 52 -5.21 -13.96 -9.92
C HIS A 52 -5.11 -12.97 -8.75
N GLU A 53 -5.24 -13.44 -7.51
CA GLU A 53 -5.08 -12.58 -6.33
C GLU A 53 -3.65 -12.04 -6.21
N LEU A 54 -2.64 -12.87 -6.46
CA LEU A 54 -1.25 -12.43 -6.45
C LEU A 54 -0.99 -11.33 -7.50
N ILE A 55 -1.51 -11.50 -8.71
CA ILE A 55 -1.42 -10.50 -9.78
C ILE A 55 -2.17 -9.23 -9.39
N ALA A 56 -3.35 -9.34 -8.78
CA ALA A 56 -4.13 -8.19 -8.33
C ALA A 56 -3.40 -7.38 -7.24
N VAL A 57 -2.82 -8.06 -6.25
CA VAL A 57 -2.01 -7.43 -5.19
C VAL A 57 -0.79 -6.72 -5.78
N TRP A 58 -0.06 -7.38 -6.70
CA TRP A 58 1.09 -6.78 -7.36
C TRP A 58 0.70 -5.55 -8.18
N PHE A 59 -0.31 -5.67 -9.05
CA PHE A 59 -0.75 -4.56 -9.90
C PHE A 59 -1.26 -3.38 -9.07
N GLY A 60 -1.98 -3.66 -7.98
CA GLY A 60 -2.51 -2.64 -7.07
C GLY A 60 -1.44 -1.91 -6.24
N SER A 61 -0.23 -2.45 -6.10
CA SER A 61 0.80 -1.90 -5.21
C SER A 61 2.07 -1.40 -5.91
N VAL A 62 2.47 -2.01 -7.04
CA VAL A 62 3.80 -1.79 -7.65
C VAL A 62 4.10 -0.33 -8.01
N HIS A 63 3.07 0.41 -8.42
CA HIS A 63 3.20 1.80 -8.86
C HIS A 63 3.20 2.79 -7.68
N ILE A 64 2.61 2.41 -6.54
CA ILE A 64 2.47 3.29 -5.37
C ILE A 64 3.86 3.62 -4.80
N ALA A 65 4.62 2.60 -4.42
CA ALA A 65 5.92 2.79 -3.78
C ALA A 65 6.91 3.52 -4.70
N SER A 66 6.96 3.15 -5.99
CA SER A 66 7.87 3.78 -6.96
C SER A 66 7.51 5.25 -7.21
N THR A 67 6.23 5.59 -7.33
CA THR A 67 5.79 6.98 -7.53
C THR A 67 6.08 7.84 -6.30
N THR A 68 5.78 7.34 -5.09
CA THR A 68 6.08 8.06 -3.84
C THR A 68 7.57 8.28 -3.66
N ALA A 69 8.40 7.25 -3.90
CA ALA A 69 9.85 7.38 -3.80
C ALA A 69 10.39 8.41 -4.81
N CYS A 70 9.86 8.42 -6.04
CA CYS A 70 10.25 9.38 -7.06
C CYS A 70 9.89 10.82 -6.65
N ALA A 71 8.68 11.04 -6.13
CA ALA A 71 8.24 12.34 -5.62
C ALA A 71 9.14 12.82 -4.47
N ALA A 72 9.46 11.94 -3.51
CA ALA A 72 10.34 12.27 -2.40
C ALA A 72 11.76 12.66 -2.86
N ILE A 73 12.31 11.98 -3.87
CA ILE A 73 13.62 12.34 -4.44
C ILE A 73 13.56 13.72 -5.11
N TYR A 74 12.50 14.03 -5.85
CA TYR A 74 12.32 15.38 -6.42
C TYR A 74 12.22 16.44 -5.32
N ASP A 75 11.44 16.18 -4.27
CA ASP A 75 11.31 17.11 -3.14
C ASP A 75 12.64 17.34 -2.42
N LEU A 76 13.53 16.31 -2.34
CA LEU A 76 14.89 16.45 -1.81
C LEU A 76 15.79 17.30 -2.72
N CYS A 77 15.66 17.15 -4.04
CA CYS A 77 16.40 17.99 -5.00
C CYS A 77 16.00 19.47 -4.90
N ASP A 78 14.72 19.74 -4.67
CA ASP A 78 14.21 21.10 -4.51
C ASP A 78 14.50 21.70 -3.12
N ARG A 79 14.80 20.85 -2.12
CA ARG A 79 15.01 21.24 -0.71
C ARG A 79 16.29 20.64 -0.14
N PRO A 80 17.46 21.09 -0.62
CA PRO A 80 18.74 20.56 -0.18
C PRO A 80 19.01 20.75 1.32
N GLU A 81 18.32 21.69 2.00
CA GLU A 81 18.43 21.95 3.43
C GLU A 81 18.09 20.74 4.33
N TYR A 82 17.28 19.80 3.84
CA TYR A 82 16.95 18.58 4.60
C TYR A 82 17.97 17.45 4.42
N VAL A 83 18.82 17.50 3.39
CA VAL A 83 19.68 16.37 3.01
C VAL A 83 20.68 16.03 4.11
N ASP A 84 21.36 17.03 4.67
CA ASP A 84 22.37 16.81 5.71
C ASP A 84 21.72 16.35 7.02
N ILE A 85 20.56 16.93 7.37
CA ILE A 85 19.77 16.54 8.55
C ILE A 85 19.36 15.08 8.49
N LEU A 86 18.84 14.64 7.34
CA LEU A 86 18.39 13.26 7.14
C LEU A 86 19.55 12.26 7.11
N ARG A 87 20.70 12.65 6.56
CA ARG A 87 21.92 11.82 6.60
C ARG A 87 22.44 11.64 8.01
N GLU A 88 22.49 12.73 8.78
CA GLU A 88 22.92 12.69 10.17
C GLU A 88 22.02 11.75 10.99
N GLU A 89 20.70 11.81 10.82
CA GLU A 89 19.76 10.89 11.48
C GLU A 89 20.08 9.41 11.15
N ILE A 90 20.35 9.10 9.88
CA ILE A 90 20.69 7.74 9.45
C ILE A 90 22.02 7.28 10.06
N GLU A 91 23.03 8.15 10.06
CA GLU A 91 24.36 7.85 10.60
C GLU A 91 24.34 7.64 12.12
N GLN A 92 23.58 8.47 12.84
CA GLN A 92 23.40 8.33 14.30
C GLN A 92 22.65 7.06 14.68
N THR A 93 21.67 6.67 13.87
CA THR A 93 20.84 5.49 14.13
C THR A 93 21.58 4.19 13.83
N GLY A 94 22.25 4.12 12.69
CA GLY A 94 22.93 2.91 12.22
C GLY A 94 21.97 1.79 11.77
N TRP A 95 22.51 0.85 10.98
CA TRP A 95 21.72 -0.23 10.37
C TRP A 95 21.13 -1.21 11.39
N GLU A 96 21.91 -1.63 12.39
CA GLU A 96 21.48 -2.67 13.34
C GLU A 96 20.29 -2.23 14.18
N ALA A 97 20.29 -0.98 14.66
CA ALA A 97 19.15 -0.43 15.38
C ALA A 97 17.93 -0.34 14.47
N PHE A 98 18.11 0.13 13.23
CA PHE A 98 17.03 0.29 12.26
C PHE A 98 16.33 -1.04 11.97
N ASP A 99 17.11 -2.08 11.72
CA ASP A 99 16.61 -3.43 11.44
C ASP A 99 15.87 -4.01 12.66
N LYS A 100 16.46 -3.88 13.86
CA LYS A 100 15.85 -4.36 15.11
C LYS A 100 14.53 -3.66 15.44
N ALA A 101 14.38 -2.40 15.07
CA ALA A 101 13.16 -1.62 15.28
C ALA A 101 12.14 -1.75 14.15
N GLY A 102 12.40 -2.59 13.13
CA GLY A 102 11.49 -2.76 11.99
C GLY A 102 11.31 -1.48 11.16
N GLY A 103 12.34 -0.63 11.12
CA GLY A 103 12.36 0.60 10.35
C GLY A 103 11.61 1.80 10.95
N GLN A 104 11.21 1.75 12.22
CA GLN A 104 10.41 2.80 12.86
C GLN A 104 11.23 3.89 13.58
N ILE A 105 12.55 3.92 13.42
CA ILE A 105 13.45 4.78 14.21
C ILE A 105 14.14 5.88 13.40
N LEU A 106 13.48 6.36 12.34
CA LEU A 106 13.91 7.53 11.55
C LEU A 106 12.78 8.56 11.49
N PRO A 107 12.46 9.26 12.60
CA PRO A 107 11.33 10.17 12.67
C PRO A 107 11.41 11.35 11.68
N LEU A 108 12.60 11.87 11.38
CA LEU A 108 12.76 12.98 10.43
C LEU A 108 12.57 12.48 9.00
N MET A 109 13.13 11.32 8.64
CA MET A 109 12.87 10.69 7.34
C MET A 109 11.39 10.38 7.15
N ASP A 110 10.75 9.77 8.15
CA ASP A 110 9.32 9.47 8.10
C ASP A 110 8.46 10.74 7.96
N SER A 111 8.81 11.81 8.67
CA SER A 111 8.15 13.12 8.54
C SER A 111 8.31 13.71 7.15
N PHE A 112 9.52 13.67 6.58
CA PHE A 112 9.80 14.15 5.23
C PHE A 112 8.99 13.38 4.18
N LEU A 113 8.96 12.05 4.27
CA LEU A 113 8.20 11.20 3.34
C LEU A 113 6.69 11.44 3.44
N LYS A 114 6.18 11.65 4.66
CA LYS A 114 4.76 12.00 4.88
C LYS A 114 4.41 13.34 4.26
N GLU A 115 5.28 14.33 4.39
CA GLU A 115 5.05 15.67 3.85
C GLU A 115 5.14 15.70 2.32
N SER A 116 6.12 15.01 1.75
CA SER A 116 6.18 14.76 0.30
C SER A 116 4.89 14.09 -0.19
N ALA A 117 4.42 13.03 0.48
CA ALA A 117 3.19 12.34 0.11
C ALA A 117 1.92 13.19 0.32
N ARG A 118 1.93 14.14 1.28
CA ARG A 118 0.83 15.07 1.53
C ARG A 118 0.64 16.00 0.32
N LEU A 119 1.74 16.59 -0.16
CA LEU A 119 1.74 17.55 -1.27
C LEU A 119 1.65 16.90 -2.65
N ASN A 120 2.19 15.68 -2.76
CA ASN A 120 2.27 14.88 -3.99
C ASN A 120 1.51 13.54 -3.84
N PRO A 121 0.19 13.54 -3.59
CA PRO A 121 -0.57 12.30 -3.45
C PRO A 121 -0.63 11.56 -4.79
N ILE A 122 -0.41 10.24 -4.77
CA ILE A 122 -0.45 9.38 -5.96
C ILE A 122 -1.80 9.48 -6.68
N GLU A 123 -2.90 9.47 -5.93
CA GLU A 123 -4.24 9.64 -6.46
C GLU A 123 -4.81 10.99 -6.04
N SER A 124 -5.26 11.79 -7.02
CA SER A 124 -5.95 13.04 -6.72
C SER A 124 -7.35 12.81 -6.12
N VAL A 125 -7.99 11.71 -6.51
CA VAL A 125 -9.29 11.23 -6.03
C VAL A 125 -9.28 9.71 -5.95
N SER A 126 -9.73 9.16 -4.83
CA SER A 126 -9.76 7.74 -4.54
C SER A 126 -11.14 7.29 -4.05
N THR A 127 -11.31 5.98 -3.82
CA THR A 127 -12.53 5.43 -3.21
C THR A 127 -13.80 5.79 -4.00
N ARG A 128 -13.81 5.48 -5.30
CA ARG A 128 -14.99 5.70 -6.15
C ARG A 128 -16.09 4.70 -5.77
N ARG A 129 -17.33 5.17 -5.70
CA ARG A 129 -18.51 4.34 -5.38
C ARG A 129 -19.64 4.64 -6.35
N LYS A 130 -20.34 3.60 -6.78
CA LYS A 130 -21.59 3.73 -7.55
C LYS A 130 -22.76 3.64 -6.58
N VAL A 131 -23.66 4.60 -6.66
CA VAL A 131 -24.87 4.64 -5.83
C VAL A 131 -25.82 3.54 -6.33
N LEU A 132 -26.15 2.59 -5.45
CA LEU A 132 -27.08 1.49 -5.75
C LEU A 132 -28.49 1.74 -5.21
N LYS A 133 -28.61 2.55 -4.15
CA LYS A 133 -29.86 2.95 -3.52
C LYS A 133 -29.79 4.46 -3.21
N PRO A 134 -30.91 5.19 -3.23
CA PRO A 134 -30.92 6.60 -2.89
C PRO A 134 -30.30 6.82 -1.49
N PHE A 135 -29.47 7.84 -1.36
CA PHE A 135 -28.83 8.20 -0.09
C PHE A 135 -28.92 9.70 0.14
N HIS A 136 -29.19 10.09 1.39
CA HIS A 136 -29.26 11.47 1.83
C HIS A 136 -28.14 11.73 2.82
N PHE A 137 -27.30 12.71 2.52
CA PHE A 137 -26.22 13.17 3.38
C PHE A 137 -26.77 14.07 4.49
N SER A 138 -26.01 14.19 5.58
CA SER A 138 -26.37 15.01 6.74
C SER A 138 -26.42 16.52 6.43
N ASP A 139 -25.74 16.95 5.37
CA ASP A 139 -25.73 18.33 4.86
C ASP A 139 -26.93 18.63 3.94
N GLY A 140 -27.84 17.67 3.75
CA GLY A 140 -29.02 17.80 2.91
C GLY A 140 -28.79 17.45 1.44
N ALA A 141 -27.55 17.15 1.02
CA ALA A 141 -27.30 16.66 -0.33
C ALA A 141 -27.94 15.26 -0.50
N SER A 142 -28.45 14.96 -1.69
CA SER A 142 -29.00 13.64 -2.00
C SER A 142 -28.43 13.10 -3.30
N VAL A 143 -28.25 11.79 -3.35
CA VAL A 143 -27.70 11.07 -4.49
C VAL A 143 -28.61 9.94 -4.88
N GLN A 144 -28.79 9.78 -6.18
CA GLN A 144 -29.72 8.84 -6.78
C GLN A 144 -28.99 7.61 -7.33
N PRO A 145 -29.66 6.45 -7.42
CA PRO A 145 -29.10 5.25 -8.03
C PRO A 145 -28.53 5.53 -9.43
N GLY A 146 -27.35 4.98 -9.71
CA GLY A 146 -26.65 5.15 -10.98
C GLY A 146 -25.59 6.27 -10.98
N GLN A 147 -25.64 7.21 -10.03
CA GLN A 147 -24.61 8.23 -9.88
C GLN A 147 -23.31 7.64 -9.32
N TRP A 148 -22.18 8.27 -9.66
CA TRP A 148 -20.86 7.93 -9.14
C TRP A 148 -20.38 9.01 -8.19
N LEU A 149 -19.78 8.60 -7.09
CA LEU A 149 -19.25 9.47 -6.05
C LEU A 149 -17.79 9.16 -5.80
N VAL A 150 -17.05 10.21 -5.50
CA VAL A 150 -15.69 10.14 -4.97
C VAL A 150 -15.80 10.33 -3.46
N CYS A 151 -15.41 9.33 -2.69
CA CYS A 151 -15.49 9.42 -1.22
C CYS A 151 -14.23 10.03 -0.59
N SER A 152 -13.13 10.14 -1.34
CA SER A 152 -11.88 10.69 -0.83
C SER A 152 -11.18 11.47 -1.94
N ALA A 153 -10.83 12.72 -1.66
CA ALA A 153 -10.08 13.57 -2.59
C ALA A 153 -8.76 14.02 -1.94
N PRO A 154 -7.74 13.13 -1.85
CA PRO A 154 -6.50 13.41 -1.12
C PRO A 154 -5.86 14.74 -1.52
N ARG A 155 -5.83 15.07 -2.81
CA ARG A 155 -5.26 16.34 -3.28
C ARG A 155 -5.94 17.57 -2.68
N ALA A 156 -7.27 17.57 -2.61
CA ALA A 156 -8.02 18.69 -2.04
C ALA A 156 -7.97 18.68 -0.50
N MET A 157 -8.09 17.51 0.11
CA MET A 157 -8.09 17.36 1.57
C MET A 157 -6.73 17.70 2.19
N ASN A 158 -5.64 17.29 1.55
CA ASN A 158 -4.28 17.52 2.03
C ASN A 158 -3.83 18.97 1.86
N ARG A 159 -4.51 19.75 1.00
CA ARG A 159 -4.28 21.18 0.79
C ARG A 159 -5.36 22.06 1.41
N ASN A 160 -6.20 21.51 2.30
CA ASN A 160 -7.24 22.29 2.95
C ASN A 160 -6.63 23.18 4.07
N PRO A 161 -6.72 24.52 3.98
CA PRO A 161 -6.17 25.44 4.98
C PRO A 161 -6.85 25.34 6.36
N GLU A 162 -8.06 24.79 6.45
CA GLU A 162 -8.72 24.53 7.73
C GLU A 162 -8.07 23.37 8.50
N LYS A 163 -7.38 22.48 7.80
CA LYS A 163 -6.72 21.29 8.38
C LYS A 163 -5.21 21.44 8.49
N TRP A 164 -4.59 22.21 7.60
CA TRP A 164 -3.14 22.38 7.52
C TRP A 164 -2.79 23.86 7.52
N ALA A 165 -1.97 24.28 8.49
CA ALA A 165 -1.35 25.60 8.42
C ALA A 165 -0.43 25.65 7.20
N LYS A 166 -0.56 26.68 6.35
CA LYS A 166 0.20 26.82 5.10
C LYS A 166 0.10 25.57 4.20
N ALA A 167 -1.13 25.16 3.90
CA ALA A 167 -1.43 23.89 3.25
C ALA A 167 -0.77 23.65 1.87
N ASP A 168 -0.24 24.68 1.21
CA ASP A 168 0.47 24.59 -0.07
C ASP A 168 2.00 24.67 0.06
N GLU A 169 2.52 24.95 1.26
CA GLU A 169 3.95 24.90 1.58
C GLU A 169 4.34 23.48 2.05
N PHE A 170 5.63 23.16 1.99
CA PHE A 170 6.22 21.91 2.54
C PHE A 170 6.60 22.15 4.01
#